data_AF-A0A7H9K1M5-F1
#
_entry.id   AF-A0A7H9K1M5-F1
#
_cell.length_a   1.000
_cell.length_b   1.000
_cell.length_c   1.000
_cell.angle_alpha   90.00
_cell.angle_beta   90.00
_cell.angle_gamma   90.00
#
_symmetry.space_group_name_H-M   'P 1'
#
loop_
_entity.id
_entity.type
_entity.pdbx_description
1 polymer ?
#
loop_
_entity_poly.entity_id
_entity_poly.type
_entity_poly.pdbx_seq_one_letter_code
_entity_poly.pdbx_strand_id
1 'polypeptide(L)'
;MSESKCQINGNKIEPCAALAKSLEYGNPTFKSKGIFIPERVNINTGESGIDIAQIHSGQYIGRGVAMCFCPFCGESLKMWENRNE
;
A
#
# COMPACT_ATOMS: atom_id res chain seq x y z
N MET A 1 21.90 2.09 12.06
CA MET A 1 21.43 2.27 10.66
C MET A 1 20.13 3.05 10.76
N SER A 2 20.05 4.24 10.18
CA SER A 2 18.75 4.92 10.04
C SER A 2 17.92 4.08 9.09
N GLU A 3 16.93 3.35 9.60
CA GLU A 3 15.98 2.64 8.74
C GLU A 3 15.31 3.66 7.82
N SER A 4 15.41 3.45 6.50
CA SER A 4 14.75 4.30 5.52
C SER A 4 13.25 4.31 5.81
N LYS A 5 12.68 5.50 5.96
CA LYS A 5 11.25 5.66 6.15
C LYS A 5 10.50 5.45 4.83
N CYS A 6 9.18 5.26 4.90
CA CYS A 6 8.38 5.14 3.69
C CYS A 6 8.42 6.44 2.88
N GLN A 7 8.45 6.32 1.56
CA GLN A 7 8.38 7.43 0.62
C GLN A 7 7.27 7.20 -0.39
N ILE A 8 6.77 8.29 -0.96
CA ILE A 8 5.82 8.29 -2.06
C ILE A 8 6.55 8.71 -3.32
N ASN A 9 6.56 7.84 -4.34
CA ASN A 9 7.20 8.12 -5.62
C ASN A 9 6.17 7.97 -6.76
N GLY A 10 5.57 9.10 -7.13
CA GLY A 10 4.44 9.13 -8.07
C GLY A 10 3.26 8.30 -7.55
N ASN A 11 2.91 7.25 -8.28
CA ASN A 11 1.81 6.36 -7.93
C ASN A 11 2.21 5.19 -7.02
N LYS A 12 3.49 5.09 -6.64
CA LYS A 12 4.03 3.95 -5.88
C LYS A 12 4.41 4.31 -4.46
N ILE A 13 4.17 3.38 -3.55
CA ILE A 13 4.69 3.45 -2.19
C ILE A 13 6.05 2.76 -2.19
N GLU A 14 7.09 3.47 -1.76
CA GLU A 14 8.40 2.90 -1.44
C GLU A 14 8.45 2.60 0.06
N PRO A 15 8.25 1.35 0.49
CA PRO A 15 8.05 1.01 1.90
C PRO A 15 9.35 1.04 2.71
N CYS A 16 9.24 1.38 4.00
CA CYS A 16 10.33 1.15 4.95
C CYS A 16 10.58 -0.36 5.12
N ALA A 17 11.74 -0.74 5.67
CA ALA A 17 12.14 -2.15 5.80
C ALA A 17 11.11 -3.02 6.54
N ALA A 18 10.47 -2.49 7.59
CA ALA A 18 9.44 -3.20 8.34
C ALA A 18 8.13 -3.36 7.54
N LEU A 19 7.73 -2.31 6.82
CA LEU A 19 6.55 -2.37 5.96
C LEU A 19 6.79 -3.33 4.78
N ALA A 20 7.96 -3.27 4.15
CA ALA A 20 8.34 -4.15 3.04
C ALA A 20 8.29 -5.64 3.43
N LYS A 21 8.74 -5.98 4.64
CA LYS A 21 8.66 -7.35 5.17
C LYS A 21 7.23 -7.79 5.52
N SER A 22 6.35 -6.84 5.82
CA SER A 22 4.97 -7.10 6.20
C SER A 22 4.00 -7.05 5.02
N LEU A 23 4.45 -6.53 3.88
CA LEU A 23 3.69 -6.39 2.65
C LEU A 23 3.74 -7.69 1.86
N GLU A 24 2.58 -8.29 1.66
CA GLU A 24 2.39 -9.25 0.57
C GLU A 24 2.14 -8.46 -0.72
N TYR A 25 3.03 -8.59 -1.71
CA TYR A 25 2.80 -8.04 -3.04
C TYR A 25 1.99 -9.04 -3.87
N GLY A 26 0.88 -8.60 -4.46
CA GLY A 26 -0.03 -9.43 -5.24
C GLY A 26 -1.45 -9.50 -4.65
N ASN A 27 -2.26 -10.44 -5.16
CA ASN A 27 -3.65 -10.56 -4.74
C ASN A 27 -3.76 -11.33 -3.42
N PRO A 28 -4.34 -10.74 -2.36
CA PRO A 28 -4.57 -11.44 -1.11
C PRO A 28 -5.48 -12.66 -1.31
N THR A 29 -5.26 -13.70 -0.52
CA THR A 29 -6.05 -14.93 -0.55
C THR A 29 -6.95 -15.03 0.67
N PHE A 30 -7.95 -15.92 0.63
CA PHE A 30 -8.90 -16.11 1.75
C PHE A 30 -8.23 -16.63 3.02
N LYS A 31 -6.99 -17.10 2.90
CA LYS A 31 -6.18 -17.61 3.99
C LYS A 31 -5.15 -16.60 4.50
N SER A 32 -4.77 -15.59 3.70
CA SER A 32 -3.78 -14.61 4.14
C SER A 32 -4.41 -13.53 5.04
N LYS A 33 -3.58 -13.02 5.94
CA LYS A 33 -3.87 -11.93 6.87
C LYS A 33 -2.65 -11.03 6.88
N GLY A 34 -2.85 -9.73 6.90
CA GLY A 34 -1.73 -8.80 6.97
C GLY A 34 -1.97 -7.55 6.14
N ILE A 35 -0.87 -6.99 5.64
CA ILE A 35 -0.86 -5.78 4.83
C ILE A 35 -0.55 -6.21 3.39
N PHE A 36 -1.31 -5.69 2.43
CA PHE A 36 -1.07 -5.93 1.01
C PHE A 36 -1.24 -4.63 0.22
N ILE A 37 -0.62 -4.58 -0.96
CA ILE A 37 -0.87 -3.56 -1.97
C ILE A 37 -1.44 -4.31 -3.19
N PRO A 38 -2.72 -4.12 -3.53
CA PRO A 38 -3.27 -4.74 -4.73
C PRO A 38 -2.67 -4.11 -5.97
N GLU A 39 -2.44 -4.94 -6.98
CA GLU A 39 -2.18 -4.42 -8.32
C GLU A 39 -3.44 -3.76 -8.86
N ARG A 40 -3.31 -2.49 -9.25
CA ARG A 40 -4.39 -1.69 -9.81
C ARG A 40 -3.94 -1.16 -11.14
N VAL A 41 -4.81 -1.26 -12.14
CA VAL A 41 -4.55 -0.76 -13.49
C VAL A 41 -5.77 -0.01 -14.00
N ASN A 42 -5.53 1.07 -14.73
CA ASN A 42 -6.58 1.73 -15.49
C ASN A 42 -6.92 0.85 -16.71
N ILE A 43 -8.13 0.30 -16.73
CA ILE A 43 -8.59 -0.60 -17.80
C ILE A 43 -8.60 0.05 -19.19
N ASN A 44 -8.69 1.39 -19.27
CA ASN A 44 -8.73 2.11 -20.54
C ASN A 44 -7.33 2.47 -21.06
N THR A 45 -6.38 2.80 -20.17
CA THR A 45 -5.01 3.25 -20.55
C THR A 45 -3.94 2.19 -20.33
N GLY A 46 -4.21 1.14 -19.54
CA GLY A 46 -3.23 0.14 -19.12
C GLY A 46 -2.24 0.63 -18.07
N GLU A 47 -2.32 1.90 -17.65
CA GLU A 47 -1.38 2.49 -16.71
C GLU A 47 -1.62 1.97 -15.28
N SER A 48 -0.53 1.84 -14.51
CA SER A 48 -0.61 1.48 -13.10
C SER A 48 -1.34 2.56 -12.30
N GLY A 49 -2.33 2.11 -11.53
CA GLY A 49 -3.05 2.95 -10.58
C GLY A 49 -2.20 3.27 -9.34
N ILE A 50 -2.81 4.05 -8.45
CA ILE A 50 -2.19 4.46 -7.19
C ILE A 50 -2.15 3.28 -6.22
N ASP A 51 -0.97 3.03 -5.65
CA ASP A 51 -0.74 2.08 -4.57
C ASP A 51 -1.55 2.46 -3.33
N ILE A 52 -2.26 1.49 -2.77
CA ILE A 52 -2.95 1.63 -1.50
C ILE A 52 -2.59 0.44 -0.62
N ALA A 53 -1.81 0.70 0.42
CA ALA A 53 -1.54 -0.28 1.47
C ALA A 53 -2.82 -0.51 2.28
N GLN A 54 -3.28 -1.76 2.32
CA GLN A 54 -4.52 -2.16 2.97
C GLN A 54 -4.28 -3.29 3.95
N ILE A 55 -4.96 -3.22 5.08
CA ILE A 55 -5.03 -4.34 6.03
C ILE A 55 -6.21 -5.22 5.64
N HIS A 56 -6.00 -6.52 5.53
CA HIS A 56 -7.07 -7.50 5.39
C HIS A 56 -6.90 -8.67 6.36
N SER A 57 -8.00 -9.40 6.58
CA SER A 57 -7.98 -10.63 7.35
C SER A 57 -8.91 -11.67 6.73
N GLY A 58 -8.34 -12.74 6.20
CA GLY A 58 -9.08 -13.93 5.75
C GLY A 58 -10.21 -13.59 4.78
N GLN A 59 -11.47 -13.80 5.20
CA GLN A 59 -12.67 -13.59 4.39
C GLN A 59 -12.92 -12.16 3.89
N TYR A 60 -12.17 -11.17 4.39
CA TYR A 60 -12.31 -9.77 4.02
C TYR A 60 -11.34 -9.31 2.91
N ILE A 61 -11.06 -10.18 1.94
CA ILE A 61 -10.28 -9.83 0.74
C ILE A 61 -11.01 -8.74 -0.05
N GLY A 62 -10.29 -7.70 -0.48
CA GLY A 62 -10.85 -6.63 -1.32
C GLY A 62 -11.71 -5.60 -0.58
N ARG A 63 -12.08 -5.85 0.67
CA ARG A 63 -12.71 -4.88 1.60
C ARG A 63 -11.76 -4.51 2.74
N GLY A 64 -10.47 -4.47 2.44
CA GLY A 64 -9.45 -4.13 3.42
C GLY A 64 -9.59 -2.68 3.90
N VAL A 65 -8.99 -2.39 5.06
CA VAL A 65 -8.92 -1.02 5.58
C VAL A 65 -7.67 -0.36 5.00
N ALA A 66 -7.86 0.70 4.21
CA ALA A 66 -6.77 1.50 3.66
C ALA A 66 -6.03 2.24 4.78
N MET A 67 -4.71 2.14 4.79
CA MET A 67 -3.87 2.83 5.77
C MET A 67 -3.52 4.23 5.26
N CYS A 68 -3.73 5.24 6.10
CA CYS A 68 -3.30 6.62 5.79
C CYS A 68 -1.84 6.88 6.17
N PHE A 69 -1.25 6.03 7.02
CA PHE A 69 0.10 6.17 7.53
C PHE A 69 0.73 4.78 7.71
N CYS A 70 2.05 4.72 7.66
CA CYS A 70 2.79 3.51 7.93
C CYS A 70 2.82 3.25 9.44
N PRO A 71 2.32 2.09 9.92
CA PRO A 71 2.29 1.79 11.35
C PRO A 71 3.69 1.55 11.95
N PHE A 72 4.72 1.41 11.12
CA PHE A 72 6.09 1.13 11.55
C PHE A 72 6.97 2.38 11.64
N CYS A 73 6.93 3.25 10.63
CA CYS A 73 7.80 4.43 10.56
C CYS A 73 7.05 5.76 10.74
N GLY A 74 5.72 5.74 10.82
CA GLY A 74 4.88 6.91 11.07
C GLY A 74 4.67 7.85 9.87
N GLU A 75 5.32 7.62 8.74
CA GLU A 75 5.14 8.45 7.54
C GLU A 75 3.76 8.30 6.91
N SER A 76 3.28 9.38 6.29
CA SER A 76 2.03 9.38 5.53
C SER A 76 2.12 8.46 4.32
N LEU A 77 1.09 7.64 4.14
CA LEU A 77 0.85 6.84 2.93
C LEU A 77 -0.30 7.43 2.11
N LYS A 78 -0.81 8.61 2.49
CA LYS A 78 -1.88 9.27 1.77
C LYS A 78 -1.36 9.78 0.42
N MET A 79 -1.91 9.22 -0.64
CA MET A 79 -1.62 9.62 -2.02
C MET A 79 -2.56 10.70 -2.55
N TRP A 80 -3.67 11.00 -1.85
CA TRP A 80 -4.77 11.83 -2.37
C TRP A 80 -4.75 13.31 -1.91
N GLU A 81 -3.78 13.70 -1.08
CA GLU A 81 -3.64 15.07 -0.54
C GLU A 81 -2.62 15.94 -1.30
N ASN A 82 -1.74 15.36 -2.13
CA ASN A 82 -0.82 16.12 -3.00
C ASN A 82 -1.50 16.51 -4.33
N ARG A 83 -2.72 17.02 -4.29
CA ARG A 83 -3.39 17.70 -5.41
C ARG A 83 -3.43 19.20 -5.14
N ASN A 84 -2.26 19.77 -4.86
CA ASN A 84 -2.04 21.21 -4.88
C ASN A 84 -1.02 21.50 -5.97
N GLU A 85 -1.47 21.40 -7.22
CA GLU A 85 -1.08 22.22 -8.38
C GLU A 85 -1.99 21.88 -9.57
#